data_AF-A0A1H4D9G5-F1
#
_entry.id   AF-A0A1H4D9G5-F1
#
_cell.length_a   1.000
_cell.length_b   1.000
_cell.length_c   1.000
_cell.angle_alpha   90.00
_cell.angle_beta   90.00
_cell.angle_gamma   90.00
#
_symmetry.space_group_name_H-M   'P 1'
#
loop_
_entity.id
_entity.type
_entity.pdbx_description
1 polymer ?
#
loop_
_entity_poly.entity_id
_entity_poly.type
_entity_poly.pdbx_seq_one_letter_code
_entity_poly.pdbx_strand_id
1 'polypeptide(L)'
;MSHQADFVQLHQVLSSYQAYWKLMPFACDTQPWQDPALQAKLAALSDDAIAELDRDPIARQAWFIECFPKLAQLPELPAFDPRQPEPELPFWLSNGIPGRKVGQIQQFCAMLPESKLPVLEWCAGKGHLGRMLAYSQQREVISLEWQATLCEQGQQLARQYQLPQRFVQADALSSQGLAMLAPQQQVVALHACGELHLQLLRSASQQGCQQLQLVPCCYHLIPEQQYQPLSQVAQQHDLALSQHDLKLAVQGQVTAGARIARLRQTEVEWRLAWQALRTELSGDSNYQPLASVSKQIFSTDFLSFAKWAAGQHQLVLPAGLKLDGYLAQGQAHARLVRRIELVRHLFQRPLELWLLYDRALFLEQQGYQVELGTFCAPSLTPRNLMLRAHRQIQ
;
A
#
# COMPACT_ATOMS: atom_id res chain seq x y z
N MET A 1 11.21 21.97 7.82
CA MET A 1 11.74 21.30 9.03
C MET A 1 12.60 20.12 8.56
N SER A 2 13.48 19.56 9.39
CA SER A 2 14.28 18.38 8.97
C SER A 2 13.42 17.12 9.00
N HIS A 3 13.71 16.13 8.13
CA HIS A 3 12.99 14.85 8.11
C HIS A 3 12.99 14.14 9.49
N GLN A 4 14.05 14.33 10.29
CA GLN A 4 14.12 13.75 11.63
C GLN A 4 13.10 14.38 12.60
N ALA A 5 12.93 15.70 12.57
CA ALA A 5 11.96 16.38 13.42
C ALA A 5 10.53 15.96 13.08
N ASP A 6 10.22 15.93 11.78
CA ASP A 6 8.93 15.47 11.25
C ASP A 6 8.63 14.03 11.67
N PHE A 7 9.62 13.13 11.55
CA PHE A 7 9.50 11.74 11.94
C PHE A 7 9.23 11.56 13.44
N VAL A 8 9.97 12.28 14.31
CA VAL A 8 9.79 12.21 15.76
C VAL A 8 8.41 12.71 16.17
N GLN A 9 7.96 13.83 15.59
CA GLN A 9 6.61 14.36 15.84
C GLN A 9 5.55 13.35 15.42
N LEU A 10 5.68 12.78 14.22
CA LEU A 10 4.76 11.79 13.69
C LEU A 10 4.70 10.52 14.56
N HIS A 11 5.86 10.02 15.00
CA HIS A 11 5.95 8.90 15.93
C HIS A 11 5.23 9.19 17.26
N GLN A 12 5.42 10.39 17.84
CA GLN A 12 4.76 10.78 19.09
C GLN A 12 3.23 10.80 18.94
N VAL A 13 2.73 11.36 17.84
CA VAL A 13 1.28 11.40 17.57
C VAL A 13 0.72 9.98 17.39
N LEU A 14 1.35 9.16 16.54
CA LEU A 14 0.95 7.78 16.31
C LEU A 14 0.96 6.96 17.60
N SER A 15 2.00 7.08 18.41
CA SER A 15 2.12 6.41 19.71
C SER A 15 1.02 6.85 20.67
N SER A 16 0.72 8.15 20.74
CA SER A 16 -0.32 8.66 21.64
C SER A 16 -1.73 8.19 21.29
N TYR A 17 -1.96 7.79 20.04
CA TYR A 17 -3.24 7.25 19.57
C TYR A 17 -3.18 5.76 19.23
N GLN A 18 -2.18 5.03 19.73
CA GLN A 18 -1.94 3.63 19.37
C GLN A 18 -3.17 2.73 19.57
N ALA A 19 -3.91 2.93 20.67
CA ALA A 19 -5.15 2.19 20.97
C ALA A 19 -6.26 2.35 19.93
N TYR A 20 -6.18 3.36 19.04
CA TYR A 20 -7.18 3.64 18.02
C TYR A 20 -6.90 2.97 16.67
N TRP A 21 -5.66 2.58 16.39
CA TRP A 21 -5.29 2.00 15.10
C TRP A 21 -4.65 0.62 15.21
N LYS A 22 -3.90 0.34 16.28
CA LYS A 22 -3.19 -0.92 16.53
C LYS A 22 -4.10 -1.97 17.18
N LEU A 23 -5.19 -2.31 16.48
CA LEU A 23 -6.17 -3.30 16.91
C LEU A 23 -6.72 -4.10 15.71
N MET A 24 -7.45 -5.17 16.01
CA MET A 24 -8.08 -6.02 15.00
C MET A 24 -9.60 -5.89 15.08
N PRO A 25 -10.26 -5.14 14.16
CA PRO A 25 -11.69 -4.85 14.26
C PRO A 25 -12.58 -6.10 14.28
N PHE A 26 -12.17 -7.15 13.59
CA PHE A 26 -12.91 -8.42 13.52
C PHE A 26 -12.87 -9.18 14.86
N ALA A 27 -11.94 -8.83 15.75
CA ALA A 27 -11.85 -9.38 17.10
C ALA A 27 -12.60 -8.54 18.15
N CYS A 28 -13.22 -7.42 17.75
CA CYS A 28 -13.94 -6.55 18.66
C CYS A 28 -15.44 -6.88 18.65
N ASP A 29 -15.99 -7.31 19.78
CA ASP A 29 -17.43 -7.56 19.93
C ASP A 29 -18.23 -6.27 20.22
N THR A 30 -17.55 -5.24 20.71
CA THR A 30 -18.10 -3.91 21.02
C THR A 30 -17.17 -2.81 20.50
N GLN A 31 -17.57 -1.54 20.65
CA GLN A 31 -16.66 -0.43 20.37
C GLN A 31 -15.47 -0.50 21.36
N PRO A 32 -14.22 -0.53 20.88
CA PRO A 32 -13.06 -0.82 21.73
C PRO A 32 -12.60 0.39 22.57
N TRP A 33 -13.19 1.57 22.37
CA TRP A 33 -12.76 2.81 23.00
C TRP A 33 -13.79 3.31 24.01
N GLN A 34 -13.31 3.87 25.12
CA GLN A 34 -14.13 4.44 26.20
C GLN A 34 -14.29 5.97 26.12
N ASP A 35 -13.90 6.60 25.01
CA ASP A 35 -14.02 8.05 24.80
C ASP A 35 -15.49 8.42 24.50
N PRO A 36 -16.19 9.15 25.40
CA PRO A 36 -17.61 9.45 25.21
C PRO A 36 -17.88 10.36 24.01
N ALA A 37 -16.98 11.28 23.70
CA ALA A 37 -17.14 12.19 22.56
C ALA A 37 -17.03 11.42 21.25
N LEU A 38 -16.07 10.50 21.15
CA LEU A 38 -15.94 9.62 20.00
C LEU A 38 -17.14 8.67 19.85
N GLN A 39 -17.59 8.05 20.94
CA GLN A 39 -18.76 7.17 20.94
C GLN A 39 -20.01 7.90 20.47
N ALA A 40 -20.25 9.13 20.96
CA ALA A 40 -21.37 9.95 20.54
C ALA A 40 -21.31 10.30 19.04
N LYS A 41 -20.13 10.70 18.53
CA LYS A 41 -19.93 10.96 17.09
C LYS A 41 -20.19 9.71 16.24
N LEU A 42 -19.73 8.54 16.67
CA LEU A 42 -19.95 7.27 15.95
C LEU A 42 -21.41 6.82 15.99
N ALA A 43 -22.11 7.05 17.10
CA ALA A 43 -23.52 6.71 17.26
C ALA A 43 -24.43 7.60 16.39
N ALA A 44 -24.04 8.85 16.13
CA ALA A 44 -24.77 9.77 15.28
C ALA A 44 -24.72 9.44 13.78
N LEU A 45 -23.80 8.56 13.35
CA LEU A 45 -23.61 8.24 11.94
C LEU A 45 -24.57 7.14 11.45
N SER A 46 -25.29 7.46 10.36
CA SER A 46 -26.00 6.47 9.54
C SER A 46 -25.01 5.61 8.74
N ASP A 47 -25.48 4.47 8.24
CA ASP A 47 -24.63 3.58 7.43
C ASP A 47 -24.19 4.25 6.10
N ASP A 48 -25.02 5.13 5.53
CA ASP A 48 -24.68 5.91 4.33
C ASP A 48 -23.60 6.97 4.63
N ALA A 49 -23.73 7.69 5.76
CA ALA A 49 -22.74 8.67 6.19
C ALA A 49 -21.37 8.02 6.46
N ILE A 50 -21.36 6.80 7.04
CA ILE A 50 -20.13 6.02 7.20
C ILE A 50 -19.49 5.72 5.83
N ALA A 51 -20.28 5.28 4.85
CA ALA A 51 -19.77 4.96 3.52
C ALA A 51 -19.27 6.20 2.75
N GLU A 52 -19.84 7.37 3.00
CA GLU A 52 -19.36 8.65 2.46
C GLU A 52 -18.02 9.06 3.09
N LEU A 53 -17.95 9.10 4.43
CA LEU A 53 -16.72 9.44 5.14
C LEU A 53 -15.59 8.44 4.87
N ASP A 54 -15.89 7.14 4.69
CA ASP A 54 -14.87 6.15 4.38
C ASP A 54 -14.20 6.42 3.02
N ARG A 55 -14.95 6.96 2.05
CA ARG A 55 -14.47 7.29 0.70
C ARG A 55 -13.73 8.63 0.62
N ASP A 56 -13.94 9.52 1.59
CA ASP A 56 -13.33 10.85 1.60
C ASP A 56 -12.44 11.04 2.85
N PRO A 57 -11.12 10.85 2.73
CA PRO A 57 -10.19 11.05 3.84
C PRO A 57 -10.23 12.45 4.44
N ILE A 58 -10.51 13.49 3.64
CA ILE A 58 -10.53 14.88 4.09
C ILE A 58 -11.78 15.10 4.94
N ALA A 59 -12.96 14.69 4.43
CA ALA A 59 -14.21 14.79 5.19
C ALA A 59 -14.15 13.96 6.48
N ARG A 60 -13.55 12.76 6.44
CA ARG A 60 -13.34 11.91 7.61
C ARG A 60 -12.45 12.57 8.66
N GLN A 61 -11.33 13.15 8.24
CA GLN A 61 -10.45 13.86 9.16
C GLN A 61 -11.20 15.04 9.78
N ALA A 62 -11.90 15.85 8.99
CA ALA A 62 -12.66 16.99 9.48
C ALA A 62 -13.74 16.57 10.52
N TRP A 63 -14.44 15.46 10.29
CA TRP A 63 -15.48 14.97 11.20
C TRP A 63 -14.94 14.60 12.59
N PHE A 64 -13.75 13.98 12.64
CA PHE A 64 -13.14 13.46 13.87
C PHE A 64 -12.04 14.35 14.45
N ILE A 65 -11.73 15.51 13.86
CA ILE A 65 -10.55 16.30 14.25
C ILE A 65 -10.58 16.77 15.71
N GLU A 66 -11.76 17.05 16.25
CA GLU A 66 -11.95 17.44 17.66
C GLU A 66 -11.57 16.31 18.63
N CYS A 67 -11.77 15.05 18.24
CA CYS A 67 -11.36 13.87 19.02
C CYS A 67 -9.87 13.57 18.86
N PHE A 68 -9.28 13.95 17.72
CA PHE A 68 -7.88 13.66 17.39
C PHE A 68 -7.09 14.91 17.00
N PRO A 69 -7.04 15.96 17.84
CA PRO A 69 -6.50 17.27 17.45
C PRO A 69 -5.01 17.24 17.07
N LYS A 70 -4.23 16.28 17.59
CA LYS A 70 -2.81 16.16 17.23
C LYS A 70 -2.61 15.71 15.77
N LEU A 71 -3.62 15.13 15.12
CA LEU A 71 -3.53 14.79 13.68
C LEU A 71 -3.44 16.04 12.80
N ALA A 72 -4.02 17.18 13.23
CA ALA A 72 -3.90 18.46 12.53
C ALA A 72 -2.48 19.03 12.54
N GLN A 73 -1.61 18.52 13.41
CA GLN A 73 -0.25 19.05 13.61
C GLN A 73 0.79 18.27 12.80
N LEU A 74 0.39 17.19 12.13
CA LEU A 74 1.31 16.33 11.40
C LEU A 74 1.90 17.05 10.18
N PRO A 75 3.14 16.72 9.80
CA PRO A 75 3.77 17.30 8.63
C PRO A 75 3.00 16.91 7.36
N GLU A 76 2.75 17.89 6.51
CA GLU A 76 2.23 17.67 5.17
C GLU A 76 3.39 17.67 4.16
N LEU A 77 3.36 16.70 3.25
CA LEU A 77 4.33 16.65 2.17
C LEU A 77 3.86 17.51 0.99
N PRO A 78 4.75 18.30 0.37
CA PRO A 78 4.39 19.13 -0.77
C PRO A 78 4.01 18.26 -1.98
N ALA A 79 3.19 18.81 -2.87
CA ALA A 79 3.13 18.30 -4.24
C ALA A 79 4.43 18.65 -4.95
N PHE A 80 5.02 17.68 -5.66
CA PHE A 80 6.15 17.96 -6.51
C PHE A 80 5.70 18.71 -7.75
N ASP A 81 6.44 19.75 -8.10
CA ASP A 81 6.35 20.33 -9.43
C ASP A 81 6.92 19.35 -10.47
N PRO A 82 6.24 19.17 -11.61
CA PRO A 82 6.79 18.44 -12.74
C PRO A 82 8.16 19.02 -13.13
N ARG A 83 9.16 18.15 -13.24
CA ARG A 83 10.50 18.52 -13.73
C ARG A 83 10.52 18.61 -15.25
N GLN A 84 9.58 17.94 -15.91
CA GLN A 84 9.37 17.96 -17.35
C GLN A 84 7.87 18.03 -17.65
N PRO A 85 7.46 18.50 -18.84
CA PRO A 85 6.08 18.39 -19.29
C PRO A 85 5.61 16.93 -19.23
N GLU A 86 4.33 16.73 -18.95
CA GLU A 86 3.74 15.40 -19.04
C GLU A 86 3.90 14.89 -20.48
N PRO A 87 4.44 13.69 -20.70
CA PRO A 87 4.74 13.24 -22.03
C PRO A 87 3.45 12.98 -22.80
N GLU A 88 3.31 13.62 -23.97
CA GLU A 88 2.28 13.25 -24.94
C GLU A 88 2.57 11.85 -25.45
N LEU A 89 1.77 10.88 -25.00
CA LEU A 89 1.98 9.49 -25.34
C LEU A 89 1.21 9.13 -26.62
N PRO A 90 1.90 8.60 -27.65
CA PRO A 90 1.22 8.00 -28.77
C PRO A 90 0.30 6.87 -28.33
N PHE A 91 -0.85 6.72 -29.00
CA PHE A 91 -1.85 5.70 -28.68
C PHE A 91 -1.27 4.28 -28.58
N TRP A 92 -0.31 3.93 -29.44
CA TRP A 92 0.30 2.60 -29.45
C TRP A 92 1.13 2.29 -28.19
N LEU A 93 1.63 3.32 -27.50
CA LEU A 93 2.43 3.17 -26.29
C LEU A 93 1.56 2.93 -25.04
N SER A 94 0.37 3.53 -25.02
CA SER A 94 -0.64 3.37 -23.96
C SER A 94 -1.61 2.20 -24.20
N ASN A 95 -1.63 1.63 -25.41
CA ASN A 95 -2.50 0.51 -25.77
C ASN A 95 -2.30 -0.71 -24.84
N GLY A 96 -3.40 -1.31 -24.39
CA GLY A 96 -3.39 -2.45 -23.47
C GLY A 96 -3.05 -2.11 -22.01
N ILE A 97 -2.92 -0.82 -21.67
CA ILE A 97 -2.69 -0.36 -20.30
C ILE A 97 -3.98 0.32 -19.78
N PRO A 98 -4.51 -0.07 -18.60
CA PRO A 98 -5.65 0.62 -18.02
C PRO A 98 -5.37 2.12 -17.85
N GLY A 99 -6.33 2.99 -18.21
CA GLY A 99 -6.11 4.45 -18.26
C GLY A 99 -5.54 5.07 -16.97
N ARG A 100 -6.00 4.61 -15.80
CA ARG A 100 -5.42 5.07 -14.50
C ARG A 100 -3.93 4.72 -14.36
N LYS A 101 -3.53 3.54 -14.83
CA LYS A 101 -2.13 3.11 -14.81
C LYS A 101 -1.30 3.94 -15.80
N VAL A 102 -1.86 4.29 -16.96
CA VAL A 102 -1.22 5.22 -17.92
C VAL A 102 -0.96 6.56 -17.25
N GLY A 103 -2.00 7.19 -16.68
CA GLY A 103 -1.85 8.47 -15.99
C GLY A 103 -0.86 8.40 -14.83
N GLN A 104 -0.87 7.32 -14.03
CA GLN A 104 0.09 7.17 -12.93
C GLN A 104 1.55 7.15 -13.45
N ILE A 105 1.80 6.42 -14.53
CA ILE A 105 3.14 6.34 -15.13
C ILE A 105 3.53 7.68 -15.75
N GLN A 106 2.63 8.35 -16.48
CA GLN A 106 2.90 9.68 -17.06
C GLN A 106 3.31 10.71 -16.01
N GLN A 107 2.52 10.81 -14.94
CA GLN A 107 2.81 11.72 -13.82
C GLN A 107 4.12 11.36 -13.13
N PHE A 108 4.42 10.07 -12.94
CA PHE A 108 5.72 9.64 -12.41
C PHE A 108 6.88 10.06 -13.31
N CYS A 109 6.77 9.84 -14.64
CA CYS A 109 7.79 10.25 -15.61
C CYS A 109 8.02 11.77 -15.58
N ALA A 110 6.96 12.56 -15.46
CA ALA A 110 7.04 14.02 -15.40
C ALA A 110 7.79 14.53 -14.14
N MET A 111 7.83 13.74 -13.06
CA MET A 111 8.58 14.09 -11.84
C MET A 111 10.08 13.77 -11.91
N LEU A 112 10.53 13.01 -12.92
CA LEU A 112 11.92 12.65 -13.04
C LEU A 112 12.75 13.84 -13.56
N PRO A 113 13.90 14.16 -12.94
CA PRO A 113 14.79 15.18 -13.47
C PRO A 113 15.36 14.75 -14.82
N GLU A 114 15.78 15.73 -15.63
CA GLU A 114 16.62 15.44 -16.79
C GLU A 114 17.93 14.80 -16.33
N SER A 115 18.29 13.68 -16.95
CA SER A 115 19.46 12.89 -16.56
C SER A 115 19.96 12.11 -17.77
N LYS A 116 21.27 11.92 -17.87
CA LYS A 116 21.90 11.09 -18.90
C LYS A 116 22.30 9.71 -18.39
N LEU A 117 22.01 9.41 -17.13
CA LEU A 117 22.38 8.13 -16.52
C LEU A 117 21.63 6.97 -17.21
N PRO A 118 22.20 5.76 -17.28
CA PRO A 118 21.42 4.56 -17.56
C PRO A 118 20.30 4.38 -16.52
N VAL A 119 19.12 3.96 -16.97
CA VAL A 119 17.97 3.72 -16.08
C VAL A 119 17.82 2.24 -15.78
N LEU A 120 17.63 1.89 -14.51
CA LEU A 120 17.16 0.58 -14.08
C LEU A 120 15.71 0.71 -13.57
N GLU A 121 14.77 0.09 -14.27
CA GLU A 121 13.40 -0.12 -13.79
C GLU A 121 13.36 -1.39 -12.94
N TRP A 122 13.17 -1.20 -11.64
CA TRP A 122 13.12 -2.27 -10.65
C TRP A 122 11.71 -2.88 -10.56
N CYS A 123 11.59 -4.20 -10.69
CA CYS A 123 10.31 -4.93 -10.70
C CYS A 123 9.39 -4.46 -11.85
N ALA A 124 9.86 -4.62 -13.08
CA ALA A 124 9.29 -3.98 -14.26
C ALA A 124 7.92 -4.55 -14.69
N GLY A 125 7.57 -5.79 -14.35
CA GLY A 125 6.42 -6.48 -14.95
C GLY A 125 6.54 -6.50 -16.48
N LYS A 126 5.55 -5.95 -17.18
CA LYS A 126 5.59 -5.77 -18.65
C LYS A 126 6.41 -4.56 -19.12
N GLY A 127 7.12 -3.88 -18.22
CA GLY A 127 7.96 -2.70 -18.45
C GLY A 127 7.23 -1.52 -19.08
N HIS A 128 6.03 -1.20 -18.58
CA HIS A 128 5.27 -0.04 -19.06
C HIS A 128 5.94 1.28 -18.69
N LEU A 129 6.46 1.39 -17.46
CA LEU A 129 7.18 2.58 -17.02
C LEU A 129 8.47 2.72 -17.82
N GLY A 130 9.24 1.64 -17.96
CA GLY A 130 10.47 1.66 -18.74
C GLY A 130 10.26 2.04 -20.20
N ARG A 131 9.20 1.56 -20.87
CA ARG A 131 8.87 1.98 -22.25
C ARG A 131 8.53 3.47 -22.34
N MET A 132 7.73 3.98 -21.41
CA MET A 132 7.36 5.39 -21.41
C MET A 132 8.57 6.29 -21.15
N LEU A 133 9.47 5.89 -20.24
CA LEU A 133 10.73 6.61 -20.01
C LEU A 133 11.67 6.57 -21.20
N ALA A 134 11.85 5.39 -21.80
CA ALA A 134 12.68 5.22 -22.99
C ALA A 134 12.18 6.10 -24.14
N TYR A 135 10.86 6.20 -24.32
CA TYR A 135 10.24 7.07 -25.31
C TYR A 135 10.36 8.56 -24.95
N SER A 136 9.93 8.96 -23.76
CA SER A 136 9.81 10.38 -23.40
C SER A 136 11.17 11.07 -23.19
N GLN A 137 12.18 10.32 -22.76
CA GLN A 137 13.50 10.86 -22.46
C GLN A 137 14.60 10.39 -23.41
N GLN A 138 14.31 9.47 -24.35
CA GLN A 138 15.29 8.93 -25.32
C GLN A 138 16.53 8.33 -24.62
N ARG A 139 16.30 7.53 -23.57
CA ARG A 139 17.34 6.95 -22.72
C ARG A 139 17.29 5.44 -22.70
N GLU A 140 18.46 4.82 -22.52
CA GLU A 140 18.52 3.38 -22.28
C GLU A 140 17.85 3.01 -20.95
N VAL A 141 16.96 2.03 -21.01
CA VAL A 141 16.29 1.46 -19.85
C VAL A 141 16.55 -0.04 -19.75
N ILE A 142 16.98 -0.49 -18.58
CA ILE A 142 17.02 -1.90 -18.20
C ILE A 142 15.80 -2.18 -17.33
N SER A 143 14.98 -3.14 -17.74
CA SER A 143 13.80 -3.59 -17.00
C SER A 143 14.09 -4.93 -16.34
N LEU A 144 14.21 -4.93 -15.01
CA LEU A 144 14.44 -6.13 -14.21
C LEU A 144 13.09 -6.77 -13.83
N GLU A 145 12.87 -8.01 -14.25
CA GLU A 145 11.62 -8.74 -13.98
C GLU A 145 11.91 -10.24 -13.80
N TRP A 146 11.20 -10.91 -12.90
CA TRP A 146 11.48 -12.31 -12.57
C TRP A 146 10.70 -13.30 -13.46
N GLN A 147 9.51 -12.94 -13.92
CA GLN A 147 8.69 -13.79 -14.77
C GLN A 147 9.14 -13.73 -16.24
N ALA A 148 9.68 -14.84 -16.74
CA ALA A 148 10.11 -15.00 -18.12
C ALA A 148 9.06 -14.53 -19.15
N THR A 149 7.79 -14.90 -18.95
CA THR A 149 6.70 -14.55 -19.86
C THR A 149 6.44 -13.04 -19.92
N LEU A 150 6.66 -12.30 -18.83
CA LEU A 150 6.53 -10.84 -18.82
C LEU A 150 7.73 -10.18 -19.49
N CYS A 151 8.95 -10.71 -19.28
CA CYS A 151 10.17 -10.27 -19.96
C CYS A 151 10.04 -10.42 -21.48
N GLU A 152 9.58 -11.58 -21.96
CA GLU A 152 9.39 -11.85 -23.39
C GLU A 152 8.38 -10.88 -24.02
N GLN A 153 7.21 -10.72 -23.39
CA GLN A 153 6.18 -9.79 -23.85
C GLN A 153 6.69 -8.35 -23.89
N GLY A 154 7.38 -7.92 -22.84
CA GLY A 154 7.96 -6.58 -22.76
C GLY A 154 9.03 -6.35 -23.82
N GLN A 155 9.95 -7.31 -23.99
CA GLN A 155 11.03 -7.24 -24.97
C GLN A 155 10.51 -7.21 -26.41
N GLN A 156 9.43 -7.95 -26.70
CA GLN A 156 8.76 -7.92 -28.00
C GLN A 156 8.17 -6.52 -28.27
N LEU A 157 7.49 -5.92 -27.29
CA LEU A 157 6.93 -4.57 -27.42
C LEU A 157 8.02 -3.51 -27.60
N ALA A 158 9.13 -3.61 -26.85
CA ALA A 158 10.26 -2.70 -27.00
C ALA A 158 10.86 -2.76 -28.42
N ARG A 159 11.05 -3.97 -28.97
CA ARG A 159 11.53 -4.17 -30.35
C ARG A 159 10.54 -3.66 -31.39
N GLN A 160 9.26 -3.98 -31.23
CA GLN A 160 8.19 -3.55 -32.13
C GLN A 160 8.16 -2.02 -32.27
N TYR A 161 8.35 -1.31 -31.16
CA TYR A 161 8.33 0.17 -31.12
C TYR A 161 9.71 0.81 -31.23
N GLN A 162 10.76 0.03 -31.48
CA GLN A 162 12.15 0.49 -31.62
C GLN A 162 12.62 1.35 -30.43
N LEU A 163 12.21 0.97 -29.22
CA LEU A 163 12.55 1.68 -27.99
C LEU A 163 13.85 1.13 -27.39
N PRO A 164 14.73 1.98 -26.83
CA PRO A 164 15.98 1.58 -26.17
C PRO A 164 15.72 0.97 -24.78
N GLN A 165 14.90 -0.08 -24.71
CA GLN A 165 14.60 -0.83 -23.50
C GLN A 165 15.01 -2.29 -23.67
N ARG A 166 15.72 -2.81 -22.67
CA ARG A 166 16.11 -4.23 -22.58
C ARG A 166 15.55 -4.85 -21.31
N PHE A 167 15.11 -6.10 -21.40
CA PHE A 167 14.66 -6.86 -20.25
C PHE A 167 15.76 -7.79 -19.74
N VAL A 168 15.87 -7.89 -18.42
CA VAL A 168 16.74 -8.86 -17.74
C VAL A 168 15.84 -9.71 -16.85
N GLN A 169 15.81 -11.01 -17.13
CA GLN A 169 15.11 -11.96 -16.29
C GLN A 169 15.96 -12.28 -15.05
N ALA A 170 15.56 -11.77 -13.90
CA ALA A 170 16.16 -12.15 -12.62
C ALA A 170 15.21 -11.85 -11.46
N ASP A 171 15.37 -12.60 -10.37
CA ASP A 171 14.76 -12.24 -9.09
C ASP A 171 15.51 -11.02 -8.52
N ALA A 172 14.79 -9.94 -8.26
CA ALA A 172 15.29 -8.71 -7.66
C ALA A 172 15.93 -8.92 -6.28
N LEU A 173 15.53 -9.97 -5.55
CA LEU A 173 16.10 -10.33 -4.24
C LEU A 173 17.33 -11.24 -4.36
N SER A 174 17.61 -11.78 -5.54
CA SER A 174 18.76 -12.65 -5.77
C SER A 174 20.05 -11.87 -5.99
N SER A 175 21.20 -12.53 -5.80
CA SER A 175 22.52 -11.95 -6.11
C SER A 175 22.61 -11.45 -7.56
N GLN A 176 21.99 -12.15 -8.51
CA GLN A 176 21.93 -11.73 -9.91
C GLN A 176 21.14 -10.44 -10.09
N GLY A 177 19.99 -10.29 -9.43
CA GLY A 177 19.18 -9.07 -9.49
C GLY A 177 19.89 -7.89 -8.84
N LEU A 178 20.49 -8.11 -7.67
CA LEU A 178 21.25 -7.08 -6.94
C LEU A 178 22.49 -6.61 -7.72
N ALA A 179 23.14 -7.50 -8.49
CA ALA A 179 24.29 -7.16 -9.33
C ALA A 179 23.95 -6.21 -10.51
N MET A 180 22.67 -5.96 -10.78
CA MET A 180 22.23 -4.99 -11.79
C MET A 180 22.32 -3.53 -11.32
N LEU A 181 22.46 -3.32 -10.01
CA LEU A 181 22.64 -2.01 -9.40
C LEU A 181 24.09 -1.59 -9.55
N ALA A 182 24.30 -0.37 -10.05
CA ALA A 182 25.64 0.17 -10.30
C ALA A 182 25.76 1.64 -9.90
N PRO A 183 27.00 2.14 -9.67
CA PRO A 183 27.26 3.57 -9.65
C PRO A 183 26.84 4.25 -10.97
N GLN A 184 26.67 5.57 -10.94
CA GLN A 184 26.26 6.36 -12.12
C GLN A 184 24.99 5.84 -12.80
N GLN A 185 24.04 5.35 -12.01
CA GLN A 185 22.76 4.81 -12.49
C GLN A 185 21.60 5.57 -11.84
N GLN A 186 20.51 5.71 -12.60
CA GLN A 186 19.21 6.11 -12.08
C GLN A 186 18.34 4.87 -11.88
N VAL A 187 17.86 4.64 -10.67
CA VAL A 187 16.96 3.53 -10.36
C VAL A 187 15.55 4.05 -10.13
N VAL A 188 14.59 3.50 -10.86
CA VAL A 188 13.17 3.87 -10.76
C VAL A 188 12.35 2.68 -10.29
N ALA A 189 11.40 2.92 -9.38
CA ALA A 189 10.51 1.87 -8.87
C ALA A 189 9.14 2.45 -8.52
N LEU A 190 8.12 2.16 -9.34
CA LEU A 190 6.75 2.62 -9.10
C LEU A 190 5.92 1.64 -8.25
N HIS A 191 6.15 0.33 -8.41
CA HIS A 191 5.44 -0.74 -7.69
C HIS A 191 6.39 -1.85 -7.22
N ALA A 192 7.51 -1.47 -6.61
CA ALA A 192 8.35 -2.42 -5.88
C ALA A 192 7.73 -2.61 -4.48
N CYS A 193 6.99 -3.71 -4.31
CA CYS A 193 6.18 -3.96 -3.12
C CYS A 193 7.00 -4.51 -1.94
N GLY A 194 6.75 -3.99 -0.74
CA GLY A 194 7.25 -4.60 0.51
C GLY A 194 8.77 -4.82 0.53
N GLU A 195 9.20 -6.06 0.69
CA GLU A 195 10.63 -6.44 0.79
C GLU A 195 11.44 -6.08 -0.46
N LEU A 196 10.83 -6.09 -1.65
CA LEU A 196 11.51 -5.67 -2.89
C LEU A 196 11.99 -4.22 -2.81
N HIS A 197 11.26 -3.38 -2.09
CA HIS A 197 11.64 -2.00 -1.86
C HIS A 197 12.75 -1.86 -0.81
N LEU A 198 12.67 -2.66 0.26
CA LEU A 198 13.65 -2.62 1.34
C LEU A 198 15.01 -3.10 0.85
N GLN A 199 15.05 -4.18 0.07
CA GLN A 199 16.29 -4.65 -0.56
C GLN A 199 16.83 -3.68 -1.60
N LEU A 200 15.96 -3.03 -2.37
CA LEU A 200 16.40 -1.98 -3.29
C LEU A 200 17.11 -0.84 -2.55
N LEU A 201 16.52 -0.32 -1.46
CA LEU A 201 17.13 0.77 -0.67
C LEU A 201 18.49 0.36 -0.09
N ARG A 202 18.58 -0.82 0.55
CA ARG A 202 19.83 -1.34 1.13
C ARG A 202 20.90 -1.53 0.07
N SER A 203 20.55 -2.18 -1.04
CA SER A 203 21.53 -2.55 -2.07
C SER A 203 21.93 -1.37 -2.95
N ALA A 204 20.99 -0.50 -3.34
CA ALA A 204 21.29 0.65 -4.19
C ALA A 204 22.19 1.65 -3.46
N SER A 205 21.98 1.84 -2.15
CA SER A 205 22.86 2.67 -1.33
C SER A 205 24.25 2.06 -1.17
N GLN A 206 24.33 0.75 -0.91
CA GLN A 206 25.61 0.01 -0.82
C GLN A 206 26.40 0.05 -2.14
N GLN A 207 25.74 -0.14 -3.29
CA GLN A 207 26.35 -0.09 -4.62
C GLN A 207 26.58 1.36 -5.10
N GLY A 208 26.12 2.36 -4.36
CA GLY A 208 26.33 3.76 -4.69
C GLY A 208 25.59 4.25 -5.93
N CYS A 209 24.38 3.73 -6.19
CA CYS A 209 23.51 4.22 -7.25
C CYS A 209 23.27 5.73 -7.08
N GLN A 210 23.39 6.49 -8.16
CA GLN A 210 23.48 7.94 -8.06
C GLN A 210 22.13 8.61 -7.83
N GLN A 211 21.07 8.10 -8.45
CA GLN A 211 19.72 8.68 -8.39
C GLN A 211 18.69 7.59 -8.11
N LEU A 212 17.78 7.83 -7.17
CA LEU A 212 16.66 6.93 -6.84
C LEU A 212 15.34 7.69 -6.95
N GLN A 213 14.36 7.14 -7.66
CA GLN A 213 13.00 7.67 -7.73
C GLN A 213 11.99 6.56 -7.47
N LEU A 214 11.39 6.65 -6.30
CA LEU A 214 10.79 5.52 -5.62
C LEU A 214 9.38 5.89 -5.17
N VAL A 215 8.42 5.01 -5.44
CA VAL A 215 7.05 5.06 -4.89
C VAL A 215 6.87 3.77 -4.08
N PRO A 216 7.23 3.78 -2.79
CA PRO A 216 7.08 2.60 -1.95
C PRO A 216 5.61 2.24 -1.79
N CYS A 217 5.28 0.95 -1.89
CA CYS A 217 3.92 0.47 -1.73
C CYS A 217 3.88 -0.92 -1.09
N CYS A 218 2.68 -1.35 -0.69
CA CYS A 218 2.45 -2.69 -0.13
C CYS A 218 3.40 -3.05 1.02
N TYR A 219 3.56 -2.15 1.99
CA TYR A 219 4.49 -2.29 3.11
C TYR A 219 4.35 -3.59 3.93
N HIS A 220 3.19 -4.23 3.88
CA HIS A 220 2.91 -5.49 4.57
C HIS A 220 3.50 -6.74 3.90
N LEU A 221 3.98 -6.63 2.65
CA LEU A 221 4.58 -7.75 1.91
C LEU A 221 6.06 -7.91 2.29
N ILE A 222 6.30 -8.18 3.57
CA ILE A 222 7.61 -8.48 4.15
C ILE A 222 7.66 -9.94 4.63
N PRO A 223 8.82 -10.59 4.63
CA PRO A 223 8.93 -11.97 5.11
C PRO A 223 8.79 -12.04 6.65
N GLU A 224 9.25 -11.03 7.37
CA GLU A 224 9.14 -10.96 8.83
C GLU A 224 7.71 -10.69 9.28
N GLN A 225 7.37 -11.13 10.49
CA GLN A 225 6.06 -10.86 11.11
C GLN A 225 5.90 -9.38 11.49
N GLN A 226 7.01 -8.68 11.69
CA GLN A 226 7.06 -7.29 12.10
C GLN A 226 8.05 -6.51 11.24
N TYR A 227 7.70 -5.27 10.93
CA TYR A 227 8.57 -4.33 10.25
C TYR A 227 9.86 -4.10 11.04
N GLN A 228 10.99 -4.13 10.35
CA GLN A 228 12.29 -3.78 10.91
C GLN A 228 12.67 -2.37 10.43
N PRO A 229 12.72 -1.36 11.32
CA PRO A 229 13.06 -0.01 10.93
C PRO A 229 14.46 0.09 10.31
N LEU A 230 14.59 0.86 9.22
CA LEU A 230 15.83 0.96 8.46
C LEU A 230 16.80 1.96 9.09
N SER A 231 16.31 3.12 9.49
CA SER A 231 17.11 4.22 10.01
C SER A 231 17.37 4.08 11.50
N GLN A 232 18.53 4.56 11.97
CA GLN A 232 18.84 4.60 13.41
C GLN A 232 17.78 5.33 14.24
N VAL A 233 17.19 6.41 13.71
CA VAL A 233 16.14 7.18 14.40
C VAL A 233 14.88 6.33 14.55
N ALA A 234 14.46 5.62 13.50
CA ALA A 234 13.27 4.77 13.58
C ALA A 234 13.47 3.53 14.46
N GLN A 235 14.71 3.02 14.57
CA GLN A 235 15.05 1.96 15.53
C GLN A 235 14.92 2.43 16.98
N GLN A 236 15.24 3.70 17.27
CA GLN A 236 15.04 4.29 18.60
C GLN A 236 13.57 4.61 18.91
N HIS A 237 12.75 4.77 17.86
CA HIS A 237 11.35 5.16 17.92
C HIS A 237 10.46 4.10 17.25
N ASP A 238 10.67 2.83 17.60
CA ASP A 238 9.97 1.73 16.94
C ASP A 238 8.51 1.61 17.41
N LEU A 239 7.58 1.61 16.45
CA LEU A 239 6.16 1.37 16.69
C LEU A 239 5.82 -0.14 16.80
N ALA A 240 6.80 -1.02 16.53
CA ALA A 240 6.67 -2.48 16.47
C ALA A 240 5.49 -2.90 15.58
N LEU A 241 5.48 -2.42 14.33
CA LEU A 241 4.38 -2.62 13.38
C LEU A 241 4.36 -4.06 12.87
N SER A 242 3.28 -4.78 13.14
CA SER A 242 3.03 -6.10 12.56
C SER A 242 2.63 -5.99 11.09
N GLN A 243 2.66 -7.09 10.34
CA GLN A 243 2.09 -7.12 8.98
C GLN A 243 0.63 -6.67 8.92
N HIS A 244 -0.16 -6.90 9.98
CA HIS A 244 -1.53 -6.43 10.08
C HIS A 244 -1.60 -4.91 10.18
N ASP A 245 -0.73 -4.30 10.98
CA ASP A 245 -0.65 -2.84 11.11
C ASP A 245 -0.18 -2.19 9.79
N LEU A 246 0.76 -2.83 9.09
CA LEU A 246 1.24 -2.38 7.78
C LEU A 246 0.15 -2.46 6.69
N LYS A 247 -0.82 -3.39 6.83
CA LYS A 247 -1.98 -3.44 5.93
C LYS A 247 -2.88 -2.22 6.11
N LEU A 248 -2.92 -1.59 7.29
CA LEU A 248 -3.70 -0.36 7.49
C LEU A 248 -3.15 0.78 6.63
N ALA A 249 -1.82 1.01 6.66
CA ALA A 249 -1.17 1.99 5.78
C ALA A 249 -1.53 1.73 4.29
N VAL A 250 -1.71 0.45 3.97
CA VAL A 250 -2.20 -0.23 2.76
C VAL A 250 -3.61 0.02 2.18
N GLN A 251 -4.56 0.37 3.03
CA GLN A 251 -5.98 0.10 2.73
C GLN A 251 -6.70 1.14 1.86
N GLY A 252 -6.02 2.18 1.38
CA GLY A 252 -6.60 3.17 0.45
C GLY A 252 -7.08 2.53 -0.87
N GLN A 253 -8.28 2.89 -1.30
CA GLN A 253 -8.88 2.40 -2.54
C GLN A 253 -9.34 3.57 -3.41
N VAL A 254 -9.05 3.50 -4.70
CA VAL A 254 -9.78 4.30 -5.70
C VAL A 254 -11.10 3.58 -6.01
N THR A 255 -12.19 4.33 -6.08
CA THR A 255 -13.57 3.87 -6.29
C THR A 255 -13.64 2.63 -7.17
N ALA A 256 -13.99 1.50 -6.55
CA ALA A 256 -14.28 0.27 -7.27
C ALA A 256 -15.73 0.30 -7.76
N GLY A 257 -16.02 -0.27 -8.92
CA GLY A 257 -17.39 -0.34 -9.43
C GLY A 257 -18.34 -1.04 -8.43
N ALA A 258 -19.64 -0.72 -8.49
CA ALA A 258 -20.65 -1.18 -7.53
C ALA A 258 -20.63 -2.70 -7.29
N ARG A 259 -20.36 -3.50 -8.32
CA ARG A 259 -20.21 -4.96 -8.21
C ARG A 259 -19.06 -5.38 -7.27
N ILE A 260 -17.90 -4.73 -7.39
CA ILE A 260 -16.73 -5.04 -6.56
C ILE A 260 -16.97 -4.59 -5.12
N ALA A 261 -17.64 -3.45 -4.92
CA ALA A 261 -18.05 -2.98 -3.60
C ALA A 261 -18.99 -4.00 -2.92
N ARG A 262 -20.01 -4.49 -3.63
CA ARG A 262 -20.93 -5.52 -3.13
C ARG A 262 -20.21 -6.81 -2.74
N LEU A 263 -19.31 -7.31 -3.59
CA LEU A 263 -18.54 -8.53 -3.28
C LEU A 263 -17.67 -8.38 -2.04
N ARG A 264 -17.07 -7.21 -1.82
CA ARG A 264 -16.30 -6.93 -0.59
C ARG A 264 -17.17 -6.88 0.64
N GLN A 265 -18.35 -6.28 0.53
CA GLN A 265 -19.32 -6.27 1.61
C GLN A 265 -19.72 -7.70 1.98
N THR A 266 -20.08 -8.52 0.98
CA THR A 266 -20.37 -9.94 1.16
C THR A 266 -19.21 -10.69 1.81
N GLU A 267 -17.97 -10.44 1.38
CA GLU A 267 -16.78 -11.04 1.98
C GLU A 267 -16.65 -10.71 3.48
N VAL A 268 -16.80 -9.45 3.87
CA VAL A 268 -16.72 -9.04 5.28
C VAL A 268 -17.83 -9.69 6.09
N GLU A 269 -19.08 -9.61 5.62
CA GLU A 269 -20.25 -10.15 6.31
C GLU A 269 -20.14 -11.67 6.48
N TRP A 270 -19.71 -12.40 5.45
CA TRP A 270 -19.55 -13.85 5.51
C TRP A 270 -18.40 -14.28 6.40
N ARG A 271 -17.27 -13.56 6.42
CA ARG A 271 -16.17 -13.86 7.34
C ARG A 271 -16.58 -13.65 8.80
N LEU A 272 -17.39 -12.64 9.10
CA LEU A 272 -17.92 -12.40 10.45
C LEU A 272 -19.00 -13.41 10.83
N ALA A 273 -19.89 -13.76 9.89
CA ALA A 273 -20.86 -14.84 10.09
C ALA A 273 -20.16 -16.18 10.37
N TRP A 274 -19.06 -16.45 9.67
CA TRP A 274 -18.22 -17.61 9.96
C TRP A 274 -17.56 -17.53 11.34
N GLN A 275 -17.04 -16.38 11.76
CA GLN A 275 -16.48 -16.25 13.12
C GLN A 275 -17.52 -16.60 14.18
N ALA A 276 -18.75 -16.12 14.05
CA ALA A 276 -19.84 -16.46 14.97
C ALA A 276 -20.12 -17.97 15.00
N LEU A 277 -20.22 -18.61 13.84
CA LEU A 277 -20.42 -20.05 13.72
C LEU A 277 -19.22 -20.84 14.30
N ARG A 278 -18.00 -20.42 14.00
CA ARG A 278 -16.77 -21.03 14.51
C ARG A 278 -16.73 -21.00 16.04
N THR A 279 -17.07 -19.88 16.66
CA THR A 279 -17.12 -19.75 18.11
C THR A 279 -18.06 -20.79 18.73
N GLU A 280 -19.24 -21.00 18.14
CA GLU A 280 -20.18 -22.01 18.63
C GLU A 280 -19.66 -23.44 18.42
N LEU A 281 -19.08 -23.74 17.27
CA LEU A 281 -18.58 -25.09 16.95
C LEU A 281 -17.32 -25.47 17.76
N SER A 282 -16.46 -24.51 18.08
CA SER A 282 -15.16 -24.75 18.73
C SER A 282 -15.15 -24.42 20.22
N GLY A 283 -16.10 -23.61 20.71
CA GLY A 283 -16.08 -23.05 22.06
C GLY A 283 -15.01 -21.97 22.29
N ASP A 284 -14.22 -21.62 21.27
CA ASP A 284 -13.17 -20.60 21.34
C ASP A 284 -13.64 -19.29 20.72
N SER A 285 -13.79 -18.26 21.55
CA SER A 285 -14.23 -16.93 21.12
C SER A 285 -13.14 -16.07 20.49
N ASN A 286 -11.87 -16.50 20.52
CA ASN A 286 -10.80 -15.73 19.90
C ASN A 286 -11.02 -15.64 18.38
N TYR A 287 -10.79 -14.45 17.83
CA TYR A 287 -10.85 -14.27 16.39
C TYR A 287 -9.74 -15.08 15.69
N GLN A 288 -10.13 -15.87 14.69
CA GLN A 288 -9.18 -16.59 13.86
C GLN A 288 -9.34 -16.20 12.38
N PRO A 289 -8.30 -15.61 11.77
CA PRO A 289 -8.37 -15.23 10.37
C PRO A 289 -8.47 -16.46 9.46
N LEU A 290 -9.15 -16.27 8.34
CA LEU A 290 -9.18 -17.20 7.22
C LEU A 290 -8.19 -16.76 6.15
N ALA A 291 -7.62 -17.71 5.40
CA ALA A 291 -6.74 -17.44 4.29
C ALA A 291 -7.39 -16.56 3.19
N SER A 292 -6.56 -15.99 2.33
CA SER A 292 -7.02 -15.33 1.10
C SER A 292 -7.69 -16.35 0.17
N VAL A 293 -8.78 -15.95 -0.47
CA VAL A 293 -9.56 -16.82 -1.36
C VAL A 293 -10.01 -16.06 -2.60
N SER A 294 -10.25 -16.78 -3.70
CA SER A 294 -10.81 -16.19 -4.92
C SER A 294 -12.13 -15.49 -4.63
N LYS A 295 -12.31 -14.29 -5.16
CA LYS A 295 -13.56 -13.52 -5.00
C LYS A 295 -14.79 -14.21 -5.59
N GLN A 296 -14.59 -15.22 -6.42
CA GLN A 296 -15.67 -16.03 -6.98
C GLN A 296 -16.49 -16.73 -5.89
N ILE A 297 -15.88 -17.12 -4.76
CA ILE A 297 -16.61 -17.79 -3.68
C ILE A 297 -17.73 -16.90 -3.12
N PHE A 298 -17.51 -15.59 -3.04
CA PHE A 298 -18.50 -14.60 -2.57
C PHE A 298 -19.60 -14.31 -3.60
N SER A 299 -19.54 -14.92 -4.79
CA SER A 299 -20.62 -14.91 -5.77
C SER A 299 -21.51 -16.16 -5.70
N THR A 300 -21.23 -17.07 -4.76
CA THR A 300 -22.00 -18.32 -4.56
C THR A 300 -23.04 -18.14 -3.44
N ASP A 301 -23.11 -19.07 -2.50
CA ASP A 301 -23.95 -19.04 -1.32
C ASP A 301 -23.08 -19.16 -0.05
N PHE A 302 -23.65 -18.77 1.10
CA PHE A 302 -22.91 -18.79 2.36
C PHE A 302 -22.57 -20.20 2.85
N LEU A 303 -23.36 -21.23 2.52
CA LEU A 303 -23.04 -22.62 2.88
C LEU A 303 -21.76 -23.09 2.16
N SER A 304 -21.61 -22.76 0.89
CA SER A 304 -20.42 -23.05 0.10
C SER A 304 -19.18 -22.36 0.69
N PHE A 305 -19.31 -21.10 1.11
CA PHE A 305 -18.25 -20.40 1.84
C PHE A 305 -17.95 -21.04 3.20
N ALA A 306 -18.98 -21.35 4.00
CA ALA A 306 -18.83 -21.95 5.32
C ALA A 306 -18.16 -23.32 5.24
N LYS A 307 -18.45 -24.15 4.23
CA LYS A 307 -17.76 -25.43 3.99
C LYS A 307 -16.27 -25.23 3.72
N TRP A 308 -15.92 -24.26 2.89
CA TRP A 308 -14.52 -23.91 2.64
C TRP A 308 -13.83 -23.42 3.92
N ALA A 309 -14.48 -22.52 4.68
CA ALA A 309 -13.95 -21.97 5.92
C ALA A 309 -13.77 -23.04 7.01
N ALA A 310 -14.74 -23.96 7.14
CA ALA A 310 -14.66 -25.10 8.02
C ALA A 310 -13.46 -26.00 7.68
N GLY A 311 -13.21 -26.25 6.39
CA GLY A 311 -12.02 -26.97 5.94
C GLY A 311 -10.71 -26.28 6.33
N GLN A 312 -10.65 -24.94 6.26
CA GLN A 312 -9.47 -24.16 6.67
C GLN A 312 -9.21 -24.25 8.18
N HIS A 313 -10.26 -24.20 9.00
CA HIS A 313 -10.16 -24.29 10.46
C HIS A 313 -10.26 -25.72 11.00
N GLN A 314 -10.33 -26.72 10.13
CA GLN A 314 -10.43 -28.15 10.48
C GLN A 314 -11.65 -28.46 11.36
N LEU A 315 -12.77 -27.78 11.09
CA LEU A 315 -14.05 -27.98 11.77
C LEU A 315 -15.03 -28.73 10.87
N VAL A 316 -15.97 -29.43 11.49
CA VAL A 316 -17.04 -30.16 10.79
C VAL A 316 -18.35 -29.38 10.95
N LEU A 317 -19.04 -29.15 9.83
CA LEU A 317 -20.37 -28.54 9.84
C LEU A 317 -21.44 -29.59 10.15
N PRO A 318 -22.27 -29.41 11.18
CA PRO A 318 -23.39 -30.30 11.46
C PRO A 318 -24.42 -30.33 10.32
N ALA A 319 -25.03 -31.50 10.09
CA ALA A 319 -26.11 -31.62 9.13
C ALA A 319 -27.35 -30.83 9.60
N GLY A 320 -28.02 -30.13 8.68
CA GLY A 320 -29.24 -29.37 8.98
C GLY A 320 -29.02 -28.06 9.75
N LEU A 321 -27.78 -27.58 9.86
CA LEU A 321 -27.45 -26.31 10.50
C LEU A 321 -28.20 -25.14 9.83
N LYS A 322 -28.88 -24.33 10.63
CA LYS A 322 -29.58 -23.12 10.16
C LYS A 322 -28.60 -21.96 10.06
N LEU A 323 -28.24 -21.58 8.85
CA LEU A 323 -27.19 -20.58 8.60
C LEU A 323 -27.66 -19.12 8.69
N ASP A 324 -28.97 -18.87 8.51
CA ASP A 324 -29.51 -17.50 8.44
C ASP A 324 -29.25 -16.68 9.70
N GLY A 325 -29.25 -17.34 10.87
CA GLY A 325 -28.93 -16.70 12.15
C GLY A 325 -27.51 -16.13 12.19
N TYR A 326 -26.53 -16.89 11.70
CA TYR A 326 -25.13 -16.45 11.65
C TYR A 326 -24.92 -15.35 10.61
N LEU A 327 -25.63 -15.39 9.48
CA LEU A 327 -25.61 -14.30 8.50
C LEU A 327 -26.09 -12.98 9.10
N ALA A 328 -27.21 -13.01 9.83
CA ALA A 328 -27.72 -11.82 10.51
C ALA A 328 -26.73 -11.29 11.57
N GLN A 329 -26.09 -12.18 12.33
CA GLN A 329 -25.03 -11.80 13.27
C GLN A 329 -23.83 -11.18 12.55
N GLY A 330 -23.34 -11.79 11.47
CA GLY A 330 -22.24 -11.27 10.67
C GLY A 330 -22.53 -9.89 10.06
N GLN A 331 -23.76 -9.65 9.61
CA GLN A 331 -24.20 -8.34 9.12
C GLN A 331 -24.23 -7.29 10.24
N ALA A 332 -24.71 -7.65 11.43
CA ALA A 332 -24.70 -6.76 12.59
C ALA A 332 -23.26 -6.43 13.01
N HIS A 333 -22.39 -7.43 13.08
CA HIS A 333 -20.97 -7.25 13.41
C HIS A 333 -20.25 -6.41 12.35
N ALA A 334 -20.58 -6.58 11.06
CA ALA A 334 -20.02 -5.78 9.99
C ALA A 334 -20.32 -4.28 10.13
N ARG A 335 -21.45 -3.90 10.74
CA ARG A 335 -21.78 -2.50 11.04
C ARG A 335 -20.90 -1.94 12.16
N LEU A 336 -20.57 -2.73 13.17
CA LEU A 336 -19.61 -2.37 14.21
C LEU A 336 -18.21 -2.22 13.61
N VAL A 337 -17.75 -3.22 12.86
CA VAL A 337 -16.44 -3.22 12.19
C VAL A 337 -16.25 -1.99 11.32
N ARG A 338 -17.26 -1.61 10.52
CA ARG A 338 -17.21 -0.39 9.69
C ARG A 338 -17.02 0.89 10.51
N ARG A 339 -17.65 1.00 11.68
CA ARG A 339 -17.48 2.16 12.59
C ARG A 339 -16.08 2.18 13.19
N ILE A 340 -15.54 1.01 13.54
CA ILE A 340 -14.17 0.90 14.04
C ILE A 340 -13.17 1.27 12.94
N GLU A 341 -13.34 0.73 11.73
CA GLU A 341 -12.46 1.02 10.60
C GLU A 341 -12.48 2.50 10.23
N LEU A 342 -13.62 3.19 10.33
CA LEU A 342 -13.69 4.61 10.06
C LEU A 342 -12.71 5.43 10.93
N VAL A 343 -12.56 5.09 12.21
CA VAL A 343 -11.57 5.73 13.08
C VAL A 343 -10.16 5.27 12.74
N ARG A 344 -9.93 3.96 12.54
CA ARG A 344 -8.61 3.42 12.16
C ARG A 344 -8.09 4.06 10.87
N HIS A 345 -9.00 4.36 9.94
CA HIS A 345 -8.68 4.95 8.65
C HIS A 345 -8.17 6.40 8.72
N LEU A 346 -8.27 7.07 9.88
CA LEU A 346 -7.57 8.35 10.14
C LEU A 346 -6.04 8.18 10.16
N PHE A 347 -5.56 6.97 10.49
CA PHE A 347 -4.13 6.70 10.71
C PHE A 347 -3.43 6.09 9.50
N GLN A 348 -4.13 5.84 8.38
CA GLN A 348 -3.54 5.27 7.16
C GLN A 348 -2.40 6.14 6.62
N ARG A 349 -2.67 7.43 6.42
CA ARG A 349 -1.68 8.37 5.90
C ARG A 349 -0.57 8.66 6.90
N PRO A 350 -0.85 8.90 8.19
CA PRO A 350 0.19 8.97 9.22
C PRO A 350 1.14 7.77 9.24
N LEU A 351 0.61 6.53 9.19
CA LEU A 351 1.45 5.33 9.16
C LEU A 351 2.28 5.22 7.87
N GLU A 352 1.69 5.57 6.72
CA GLU A 352 2.40 5.61 5.44
C GLU A 352 3.55 6.63 5.48
N LEU A 353 3.33 7.82 6.03
CA LEU A 353 4.36 8.84 6.22
C LEU A 353 5.47 8.33 7.14
N TRP A 354 5.14 7.66 8.25
CA TRP A 354 6.15 7.16 9.19
C TRP A 354 7.10 6.18 8.50
N LEU A 355 6.55 5.27 7.68
CA LEU A 355 7.31 4.32 6.87
C LEU A 355 8.15 5.01 5.78
N LEU A 356 7.64 6.09 5.18
CA LEU A 356 8.36 6.85 4.15
C LEU A 356 9.52 7.65 4.75
N TYR A 357 9.30 8.32 5.88
CA TYR A 357 10.33 9.07 6.59
C TYR A 357 11.45 8.16 7.11
N ASP A 358 11.14 6.95 7.58
CA ASP A 358 12.18 5.96 7.93
C ASP A 358 13.11 5.65 6.74
N ARG A 359 12.54 5.48 5.54
CA ARG A 359 13.32 5.25 4.31
C ARG A 359 14.15 6.48 3.92
N ALA A 360 13.61 7.68 4.10
CA ALA A 360 14.31 8.92 3.84
C ALA A 360 15.51 9.08 4.77
N LEU A 361 15.29 8.93 6.07
CA LEU A 361 16.33 9.01 7.09
C LEU A 361 17.42 7.95 6.88
N PHE A 362 17.03 6.74 6.47
CA PHE A 362 18.00 5.71 6.11
C PHE A 362 18.88 6.16 4.95
N LEU A 363 18.31 6.69 3.86
CA LEU A 363 19.10 7.17 2.72
C LEU A 363 19.97 8.38 3.06
N GLU A 364 19.50 9.30 3.90
CA GLU A 364 20.31 10.41 4.42
C GLU A 364 21.53 9.90 5.20
N GLN A 365 21.37 8.86 6.02
CA GLN A 365 22.49 8.19 6.71
C GLN A 365 23.48 7.55 5.74
N GLN A 366 23.03 7.16 4.53
CA GLN A 366 23.88 6.67 3.45
C GLN A 366 24.47 7.80 2.57
N GLY A 367 24.30 9.07 2.96
CA GLY A 367 24.89 10.23 2.27
C GLY A 367 24.07 10.75 1.09
N TYR A 368 22.80 10.36 0.95
CA TYR A 368 21.91 10.93 -0.06
C TYR A 368 21.30 12.24 0.42
N GLN A 369 21.08 13.15 -0.52
CA GLN A 369 20.10 14.22 -0.36
C GLN A 369 18.74 13.68 -0.78
N VAL A 370 17.75 13.79 0.10
CA VAL A 370 16.43 13.19 -0.07
C VAL A 370 15.36 14.27 -0.16
N GLU A 371 14.39 14.08 -1.05
CA GLU A 371 13.18 14.88 -1.16
C GLU A 371 11.96 13.95 -1.06
N LEU A 372 10.98 14.32 -0.24
CA LEU A 372 9.69 13.64 -0.11
C LEU A 372 8.57 14.54 -0.62
N GLY A 373 7.60 13.93 -1.31
CA GLY A 373 6.49 14.68 -1.88
C GLY A 373 5.41 13.78 -2.46
N THR A 374 4.34 14.40 -2.95
CA THR A 374 3.34 13.69 -3.76
C THR A 374 3.64 13.89 -5.25
N PHE A 375 3.55 12.80 -6.04
CA PHE A 375 3.82 12.87 -7.49
C PHE A 375 2.54 12.93 -8.35
N CYS A 376 1.37 12.71 -7.76
CA CYS A 376 0.10 12.79 -8.45
C CYS A 376 -1.06 13.00 -7.46
N ALA A 377 -2.25 13.31 -7.99
CA ALA A 377 -3.47 13.42 -7.20
C ALA A 377 -3.88 12.08 -6.54
N PRO A 378 -4.40 12.07 -5.30
CA PRO A 378 -4.88 10.85 -4.63
C PRO A 378 -6.00 10.11 -5.37
N SER A 379 -6.79 10.84 -6.18
CA SER A 379 -7.87 10.28 -7.00
C SER A 379 -7.36 9.35 -8.11
N LEU A 380 -6.13 9.55 -8.58
CA LEU A 380 -5.47 8.68 -9.54
C LEU A 380 -4.99 7.39 -8.88
N THR A 381 -4.33 7.55 -7.73
CA THR A 381 -3.89 6.46 -6.86
C THR A 381 -3.70 6.99 -5.43
N PRO A 382 -4.12 6.26 -4.39
CA PRO A 382 -3.80 6.62 -3.02
C PRO A 382 -2.30 6.45 -2.71
N ARG A 383 -1.58 5.65 -3.51
CA ARG A 383 -0.12 5.49 -3.44
C ARG A 383 0.55 6.56 -4.26
N ASN A 384 0.42 7.79 -3.78
CA ASN A 384 0.90 8.98 -4.47
C ASN A 384 2.15 9.60 -3.83
N LEU A 385 2.74 8.97 -2.81
CA LEU A 385 3.98 9.41 -2.20
C LEU A 385 5.20 8.97 -2.99
N MET A 386 6.12 9.89 -3.19
CA MET A 386 7.38 9.67 -3.88
C MET A 386 8.54 10.08 -3.00
N LEU A 387 9.58 9.26 -3.02
CA LEU A 387 10.90 9.54 -2.49
C LEU A 387 11.84 9.76 -3.69
N ARG A 388 12.50 10.91 -3.72
CA ARG A 388 13.62 11.18 -4.63
C ARG A 388 14.89 11.27 -3.81
N ALA A 389 15.94 10.57 -4.23
CA ALA A 389 17.23 10.67 -3.57
C ALA A 389 18.33 10.83 -4.61
N HIS A 390 19.30 11.66 -4.31
CA HIS A 390 20.49 11.82 -5.14
C HIS A 390 21.75 11.86 -4.28
N ARG A 391 22.82 11.25 -4.77
CA ARG A 391 24.15 11.32 -4.15
C ARG A 391 25.09 12.03 -5.11
N GLN A 392 25.85 13.00 -4.61
CA GLN A 392 26.95 13.56 -5.40
C GLN A 392 28.07 12.53 -5.50
N ILE A 393 28.55 12.31 -6.72
CA ILE A 393 29.74 11.50 -6.95
C ILE A 393 30.92 12.44 -6.71
N GLN A 394 31.73 12.12 -5.69
CA GLN A 394 33.00 12.81 -5.45
C GLN A 394 34.01 12.45 -6.53
#